data_AF-A0A7V8TXH9-F1
#
_entry.id   AF-A0A7V8TXH9-F1
#
_cell.length_a   1.000
_cell.length_b   1.000
_cell.length_c   1.000
_cell.angle_alpha   90.00
_cell.angle_beta   90.00
_cell.angle_gamma   90.00
#
_symmetry.space_group_name_H-M   'P 1'
#
loop_
_entity.id
_entity.type
_entity.pdbx_description
1 polymer ?
#
loop_
_entity_poly.entity_id
_entity_poly.type
_entity_poly.pdbx_seq_one_letter_code
_entity_poly.pdbx_strand_id
1 'polypeptide(L)'
;MSFRLEDKLFVRKDAALDFKKFIYKKSAKEIYKPRIVESLYFENSNLQMYTDSIEGMVPRKKIRIRNYPGQKDNCYNLEVKISSVEGRFKKKEKITDDKNTYYKKFGILDKQYGTCFPKITINYTRAYYQLNDVRITIDNDIIYKKYLSEYMYKDQEIVIELKTTIHKNLDEFIKEFPMQRTRFSKYCNGIKKLNYK
;
A
#
# COMPACT_ATOMS: atom_id res chain seq x y z
N MET A 1 -0.60 -12.82 16.47
CA MET A 1 -0.71 -12.56 15.00
C MET A 1 -2.20 -12.57 14.66
N SER A 2 -2.70 -11.65 13.83
CA SER A 2 -4.10 -11.70 13.37
C SER A 2 -4.13 -12.17 11.92
N PHE A 3 -4.72 -13.33 11.68
CA PHE A 3 -4.98 -13.86 10.34
C PHE A 3 -6.18 -13.11 9.75
N ARG A 4 -6.08 -12.65 8.50
CA ARG A 4 -7.16 -11.95 7.78
C ARG A 4 -7.12 -12.36 6.31
N LEU A 5 -8.28 -12.59 5.70
CA LEU A 5 -8.40 -12.63 4.24
C LEU A 5 -8.35 -11.19 3.73
N GLU A 6 -7.20 -10.79 3.17
CA GLU A 6 -7.06 -9.53 2.46
C GLU A 6 -7.31 -9.75 0.96
N ASP A 7 -8.53 -9.53 0.49
CA ASP A 7 -8.83 -9.50 -0.94
C ASP A 7 -8.79 -8.06 -1.47
N LYS A 8 -7.78 -7.74 -2.27
CA LYS A 8 -7.60 -6.40 -2.83
C LYS A 8 -8.32 -6.28 -4.15
N LEU A 9 -9.48 -5.65 -4.10
CA LEU A 9 -10.25 -5.27 -5.28
C LEU A 9 -9.76 -3.93 -5.82
N PHE A 10 -8.91 -3.98 -6.83
CA PHE A 10 -8.62 -2.79 -7.63
C PHE A 10 -9.81 -2.43 -8.51
N VAL A 11 -10.25 -1.19 -8.43
CA VAL A 11 -11.27 -0.61 -9.30
C VAL A 11 -10.60 0.56 -10.01
N ARG A 12 -10.54 0.52 -11.35
CA ARG A 12 -9.97 1.59 -12.19
C ARG A 12 -10.67 2.93 -11.91
N LYS A 13 -10.00 4.04 -12.23
CA LYS A 13 -10.56 5.39 -12.14
C LYS A 13 -12.00 5.49 -12.69
N ASP A 14 -12.25 4.89 -13.84
CA ASP A 14 -13.54 4.93 -14.54
C ASP A 14 -14.66 4.29 -13.70
N ALA A 15 -14.34 3.25 -12.93
CA ALA A 15 -15.28 2.55 -12.07
C ALA A 15 -15.30 3.10 -10.63
N ALA A 16 -14.42 4.05 -10.27
CA ALA A 16 -14.36 4.57 -8.90
C ALA A 16 -15.57 5.46 -8.55
N LEU A 17 -16.10 6.19 -9.53
CA LEU A 17 -17.31 7.00 -9.34
C LEU A 17 -18.54 6.12 -9.15
N ASP A 18 -18.67 5.08 -9.98
CA ASP A 18 -19.74 4.09 -9.85
C ASP A 18 -19.62 3.29 -8.56
N PHE A 19 -18.39 2.96 -8.15
CA PHE A 19 -18.14 2.30 -6.88
C PHE A 19 -18.54 3.19 -5.69
N LYS A 20 -18.24 4.49 -5.72
CA LYS A 20 -18.71 5.42 -4.69
C LYS A 20 -20.23 5.45 -4.62
N LYS A 21 -20.91 5.64 -5.76
CA LYS A 21 -22.39 5.59 -5.84
C LYS A 21 -22.94 4.28 -5.28
N PHE A 22 -22.30 3.16 -5.61
CA PHE A 22 -22.67 1.83 -5.15
C PHE A 22 -22.60 1.69 -3.61
N ILE A 23 -21.47 2.09 -2.99
CA ILE A 23 -21.33 1.97 -1.53
C ILE A 23 -22.24 2.95 -0.79
N TYR A 24 -22.49 4.15 -1.35
CA TYR A 24 -23.45 5.10 -0.78
C TYR A 24 -24.89 4.55 -0.84
N LYS A 25 -25.29 3.94 -1.96
CA LYS A 25 -26.60 3.29 -2.09
C LYS A 25 -26.78 2.14 -1.10
N LYS A 26 -25.69 1.45 -0.74
CA LYS A 26 -25.66 0.40 0.29
C LYS A 26 -25.46 0.94 1.71
N SER A 27 -25.55 2.25 1.94
CA SER A 27 -25.43 2.88 3.26
C SER A 27 -24.08 2.62 3.96
N ALA A 28 -22.99 2.56 3.19
CA ALA A 28 -21.65 2.48 3.77
C ALA A 28 -21.34 3.71 4.62
N LYS A 29 -20.75 3.49 5.80
CA LYS A 29 -20.43 4.54 6.78
C LYS A 29 -18.97 4.96 6.63
N GLU A 30 -18.71 6.25 6.65
CA GLU A 30 -17.34 6.75 6.81
C GLU A 30 -16.86 6.49 8.24
N ILE A 31 -15.71 5.83 8.39
CA ILE A 31 -15.20 5.42 9.71
C ILE A 31 -14.02 6.26 10.20
N TYR A 32 -13.36 6.99 9.30
CA TYR A 32 -12.28 7.91 9.64
C TYR A 32 -12.23 9.04 8.61
N LYS A 33 -11.92 10.26 9.08
CA LYS A 33 -11.66 11.40 8.18
C LYS A 33 -10.56 11.03 7.18
N PRO A 34 -10.64 11.53 5.93
CA PRO A 34 -9.59 11.31 4.95
C PRO A 34 -8.27 11.88 5.44
N ARG A 35 -7.17 11.19 5.13
CA ARG A 35 -5.83 11.64 5.52
C ARG A 35 -4.80 11.31 4.46
N ILE A 36 -3.73 12.08 4.48
CA ILE A 36 -2.55 11.85 3.66
C ILE A 36 -1.78 10.66 4.23
N VAL A 37 -1.38 9.74 3.36
CA VAL A 37 -0.49 8.64 3.69
C VAL A 37 0.76 8.76 2.86
N GLU A 38 1.90 8.89 3.53
CA GLU A 38 3.20 8.92 2.88
C GLU A 38 3.98 7.65 3.23
N SER A 39 4.70 7.11 2.25
CA SER A 39 5.48 5.89 2.40
C SER A 39 6.77 5.97 1.59
N LEU A 40 7.90 5.95 2.27
CA LEU A 40 9.23 5.85 1.69
C LEU A 40 9.61 4.38 1.59
N TYR A 41 9.74 3.85 0.37
CA TYR A 41 10.15 2.47 0.12
C TYR A 41 11.66 2.36 -0.02
N PHE A 42 12.18 1.26 0.52
CA PHE A 42 13.58 0.90 0.48
C PHE A 42 13.79 -0.21 -0.53
N GLU A 43 14.92 -0.17 -1.22
CA GLU A 43 15.29 -1.13 -2.25
C GLU A 43 16.81 -1.27 -2.31
N ASN A 44 17.30 -2.44 -2.70
CA ASN A 44 18.72 -2.63 -2.89
C ASN A 44 19.21 -2.05 -4.23
N SER A 45 20.51 -2.10 -4.47
CA SER A 45 21.12 -1.58 -5.70
C SER A 45 20.55 -2.21 -6.97
N ASN A 46 20.09 -3.46 -6.85
CA ASN A 46 19.73 -4.31 -7.98
C ASN A 46 18.21 -4.35 -8.24
N LEU A 47 17.40 -3.54 -7.56
CA LEU A 47 15.93 -3.55 -7.67
C LEU A 47 15.32 -4.95 -7.47
N GLN A 48 15.89 -5.76 -6.58
CA GLN A 48 15.47 -7.16 -6.43
C GLN A 48 14.06 -7.29 -5.84
N MET A 49 13.65 -6.47 -4.86
CA MET A 49 12.28 -6.53 -4.32
C MET A 49 11.24 -6.17 -5.39
N TYR A 50 11.57 -5.25 -6.29
CA TYR A 50 10.75 -4.94 -7.46
C TYR A 50 10.65 -6.13 -8.41
N THR A 51 11.78 -6.70 -8.83
CA THR A 51 11.86 -7.81 -9.78
C THR A 51 11.08 -9.03 -9.26
N ASP A 52 11.35 -9.45 -8.02
CA ASP A 52 10.63 -10.53 -7.34
C ASP A 52 9.12 -10.28 -7.30
N SER A 53 8.71 -9.01 -7.15
CA SER A 53 7.29 -8.66 -7.10
C SER A 53 6.59 -8.73 -8.45
N ILE A 54 7.29 -8.41 -9.54
CA ILE A 54 6.77 -8.49 -10.90
C ILE A 54 6.71 -9.95 -11.36
N GLU A 55 7.76 -10.72 -11.11
CA GLU A 55 7.86 -12.14 -11.45
C GLU A 55 7.00 -13.03 -10.54
N GLY A 56 6.60 -12.52 -9.38
CA GLY A 56 5.76 -13.25 -8.43
C GLY A 56 6.51 -14.20 -7.51
N MET A 57 7.84 -14.09 -7.45
CA MET A 57 8.75 -14.89 -6.62
C MET A 57 8.34 -14.86 -5.14
N VAL A 58 8.55 -15.98 -4.45
CA VAL A 58 8.32 -16.13 -3.01
C VAL A 58 9.47 -16.93 -2.38
N PRO A 59 9.92 -16.60 -1.15
CA PRO A 59 9.47 -15.47 -0.35
C PRO A 59 9.99 -14.13 -0.90
N ARG A 60 9.16 -13.09 -0.85
CA ARG A 60 9.56 -11.72 -1.23
C ARG A 60 9.13 -10.69 -0.20
N LYS A 61 9.82 -9.55 -0.17
CA LYS A 61 9.52 -8.48 0.78
C LYS A 61 9.27 -7.13 0.11
N LYS A 62 8.63 -6.23 0.87
CA LYS A 62 8.62 -4.78 0.61
C LYS A 62 8.88 -4.07 1.92
N ILE A 63 9.97 -3.31 1.97
CA ILE A 63 10.40 -2.55 3.15
C ILE A 63 10.04 -1.08 2.95
N ARG A 64 9.40 -0.47 3.94
CA ARG A 64 9.03 0.95 3.89
C ARG A 64 8.96 1.60 5.25
N ILE A 65 9.21 2.90 5.29
CA ILE A 65 8.82 3.76 6.41
C ILE A 65 7.56 4.51 6.02
N ARG A 66 6.53 4.47 6.86
CA ARG A 66 5.24 5.13 6.64
C ARG A 66 4.89 6.09 7.78
N ASN A 67 4.43 7.26 7.41
CA ASN A 67 3.93 8.33 8.27
C ASN A 67 2.58 8.87 7.74
N TYR A 68 1.95 9.75 8.53
CA TYR A 68 0.69 10.40 8.20
C TYR A 68 0.85 11.92 8.35
N PRO A 69 1.41 12.61 7.33
CA PRO A 69 1.67 14.05 7.39
C PRO A 69 0.44 14.84 7.87
N GLY A 70 0.67 15.84 8.72
CA GLY A 70 -0.38 16.71 9.27
C GLY A 70 -1.17 16.12 10.46
N GLN A 71 -0.84 14.92 10.94
CA GLN A 71 -1.39 14.38 12.19
C GLN A 71 -0.54 14.82 13.39
N LYS A 72 -1.17 15.13 14.52
CA LYS A 72 -0.48 15.55 15.77
C LYS A 72 0.51 14.48 16.26
N ASP A 73 0.13 13.20 16.18
CA ASP A 73 0.98 12.06 16.54
C ASP A 73 1.75 11.54 15.33
N ASN A 74 2.57 12.40 14.74
CA ASN A 74 3.28 12.12 13.49
C ASN A 74 4.40 11.08 13.71
N CYS A 75 4.03 9.81 13.90
CA CYS A 75 4.96 8.71 14.15
C CYS A 75 5.35 8.01 12.84
N TYR A 76 6.64 7.73 12.69
CA TYR A 76 7.15 6.87 11.64
C TYR A 76 6.93 5.41 12.00
N ASN A 77 6.46 4.63 11.03
CA ASN A 77 6.26 3.19 11.17
C ASN A 77 7.15 2.49 10.15
N LEU A 78 8.17 1.77 10.62
CA LEU A 78 8.90 0.82 9.79
C LEU A 78 8.01 -0.40 9.56
N GLU A 79 7.72 -0.68 8.30
CA GLU A 79 6.87 -1.79 7.89
C GLU A 79 7.61 -2.71 6.92
N VAL A 80 7.61 -4.00 7.23
CA VAL A 80 8.10 -5.06 6.33
C VAL A 80 6.93 -5.94 5.96
N LYS A 81 6.53 -5.91 4.69
CA LYS A 81 5.52 -6.81 4.13
C LYS A 81 6.23 -8.00 3.51
N ILE A 82 5.84 -9.20 3.91
CA ILE A 82 6.41 -10.47 3.43
C ILE A 82 5.30 -11.24 2.73
N SER A 83 5.58 -11.73 1.52
CA SER A 83 4.73 -12.70 0.82
C SER A 83 5.53 -13.97 0.65
N SER A 84 5.06 -15.06 1.25
CA SER A 84 5.67 -16.39 1.19
C SER A 84 4.65 -17.42 0.67
N VAL A 85 5.06 -18.68 0.58
CA VAL A 85 4.18 -19.80 0.17
C VAL A 85 3.06 -20.01 1.19
N GLU A 86 3.36 -19.81 2.47
CA GLU A 86 2.44 -19.98 3.60
C GLU A 86 1.47 -18.80 3.77
N GLY A 87 1.71 -17.69 3.05
CA GLY A 87 0.81 -16.55 3.03
C GLY A 87 1.49 -15.20 3.12
N ARG A 88 0.76 -14.20 3.61
CA ARG A 88 1.23 -12.80 3.68
C ARG A 88 1.31 -12.33 5.12
N PHE A 89 2.45 -11.75 5.47
CA PHE A 89 2.73 -11.25 6.81
C PHE A 89 3.13 -9.78 6.75
N LYS A 90 2.80 -9.03 7.79
CA LYS A 90 3.29 -7.65 7.97
C LYS A 90 3.91 -7.49 9.35
N LYS A 91 5.18 -7.13 9.39
CA LYS A 91 5.85 -6.63 10.59
C LYS A 91 5.73 -5.10 10.62
N LYS A 92 5.50 -4.54 11.81
CA LYS A 92 5.35 -3.11 12.03
C LYS A 92 6.05 -2.71 13.32
N GLU A 93 6.92 -1.72 13.25
CA GLU A 93 7.61 -1.12 14.40
C GLU A 93 7.41 0.41 14.34
N LYS A 94 7.08 1.04 15.46
CA LYS A 94 7.13 2.50 15.58
C LYS A 94 8.59 2.90 15.78
N ILE A 95 9.08 3.87 15.00
CA ILE A 95 10.46 4.35 15.09
C ILE A 95 10.49 5.85 15.42
N THR A 96 11.55 6.28 16.12
CA THR A 96 11.83 7.69 16.40
C THR A 96 12.28 8.43 15.14
N ASP A 97 12.30 9.76 15.20
CA ASP A 97 12.82 10.57 14.10
C ASP A 97 14.32 10.30 13.86
N ASP A 98 15.12 10.12 14.92
CA ASP A 98 16.54 9.74 14.80
C ASP A 98 16.74 8.43 14.03
N LYS A 99 15.94 7.39 14.33
CA LYS A 99 15.98 6.13 13.59
C LYS A 99 15.57 6.32 12.12
N ASN A 100 14.54 7.14 11.86
CA ASN A 100 14.12 7.46 10.50
C ASN A 100 15.23 8.17 9.71
N THR A 101 15.90 9.15 10.32
CA THR A 101 17.05 9.86 9.75
C THR A 101 18.23 8.93 9.52
N TYR A 102 18.51 8.03 10.48
CA TYR A 102 19.52 7.00 10.33
C TYR A 102 19.25 6.10 9.13
N TYR A 103 18.06 5.52 9.01
CA TYR A 103 17.72 4.65 7.88
C TYR A 103 17.74 5.38 6.54
N LYS A 104 17.34 6.65 6.50
CA LYS A 104 17.44 7.47 5.29
C LYS A 104 18.89 7.65 4.82
N LYS A 105 19.82 7.80 5.76
CA LYS A 105 21.25 8.03 5.47
C LYS A 105 22.02 6.74 5.19
N PHE A 106 21.79 5.70 5.99
CA PHE A 106 22.61 4.48 5.99
C PHE A 106 21.90 3.26 5.39
N GLY A 107 20.61 3.37 5.07
CA GLY A 107 19.81 2.24 4.59
C GLY A 107 19.41 1.27 5.70
N ILE A 108 18.78 0.17 5.30
CA ILE A 108 18.30 -0.92 6.16
C ILE A 108 18.96 -2.21 5.70
N LEU A 109 19.65 -2.91 6.60
CA LEU A 109 20.22 -4.22 6.32
C LEU A 109 19.12 -5.30 6.42
N ASP A 110 18.80 -5.94 5.30
CA ASP A 110 17.90 -7.09 5.24
C ASP A 110 18.66 -8.39 4.92
N LYS A 111 18.26 -9.49 5.57
CA LYS A 111 18.91 -10.80 5.40
C LYS A 111 18.83 -11.37 3.97
N GLN A 112 17.79 -11.02 3.21
CA GLN A 112 17.55 -11.54 1.86
C GLN A 112 18.06 -10.59 0.78
N TYR A 113 17.83 -9.28 0.95
CA TYR A 113 18.13 -8.28 -0.07
C TYR A 113 19.42 -7.49 0.18
N GLY A 114 20.12 -7.77 1.29
CA GLY A 114 21.29 -7.00 1.72
C GLY A 114 20.91 -5.58 2.13
N THR A 115 21.80 -4.62 1.89
CA THR A 115 21.56 -3.22 2.24
C THR A 115 20.55 -2.58 1.28
N CYS A 116 19.44 -2.11 1.84
CA CYS A 116 18.36 -1.47 1.11
C CYS A 116 18.36 0.03 1.41
N PHE A 117 18.44 0.86 0.38
CA PHE A 117 18.44 2.31 0.49
C PHE A 117 17.08 2.90 0.12
N PRO A 118 16.74 4.10 0.63
CA PRO A 118 15.51 4.75 0.22
C PRO A 118 15.50 5.01 -1.29
N LYS A 119 14.39 4.63 -1.94
CA LYS A 119 14.30 4.65 -3.40
C LYS A 119 13.16 5.53 -3.87
N ILE A 120 11.94 5.30 -3.40
CA ILE A 120 10.74 5.96 -3.91
C ILE A 120 9.82 6.38 -2.75
N THR A 121 9.37 7.62 -2.79
CA THR A 121 8.31 8.13 -1.91
C THR A 121 6.97 8.03 -2.63
N ILE A 122 5.96 7.50 -1.94
CA ILE A 122 4.59 7.41 -2.45
C ILE A 122 3.65 8.12 -1.48
N ASN A 123 2.94 9.11 -1.98
CA ASN A 123 1.94 9.89 -1.25
C ASN A 123 0.57 9.71 -1.91
N TYR A 124 -0.51 9.67 -1.11
CA TYR A 124 -1.89 9.68 -1.59
C TYR A 124 -2.84 10.07 -0.46
N THR A 125 -4.04 10.52 -0.82
CA THR A 125 -5.13 10.77 0.11
C THR A 125 -5.99 9.51 0.25
N ARG A 126 -6.18 9.02 1.47
CA ARG A 126 -6.98 7.83 1.75
C ARG A 126 -8.27 8.16 2.48
N ALA A 127 -9.40 7.77 1.91
CA ALA A 127 -10.70 7.73 2.57
C ALA A 127 -11.03 6.32 3.09
N TYR A 128 -11.85 6.25 4.15
CA TYR A 128 -12.17 5.00 4.84
C TYR A 128 -13.68 4.83 5.02
N TYR A 129 -14.21 3.72 4.52
CA TYR A 129 -15.60 3.35 4.69
C TYR A 129 -15.73 1.96 5.30
N GLN A 130 -16.89 1.70 5.91
CA GLN A 130 -17.31 0.41 6.41
C GLN A 130 -18.68 0.09 5.83
N LEU A 131 -18.78 -1.08 5.22
CA LEU A 131 -20.06 -1.65 4.78
C LEU A 131 -20.17 -3.04 5.40
N ASN A 132 -21.12 -3.23 6.31
CA ASN A 132 -21.25 -4.45 7.10
C ASN A 132 -19.93 -4.80 7.81
N ASP A 133 -19.37 -5.98 7.57
CA ASP A 133 -18.08 -6.45 8.07
C ASP A 133 -16.90 -6.15 7.12
N VAL A 134 -17.17 -5.47 5.99
CA VAL A 134 -16.16 -5.12 4.98
C VAL A 134 -15.67 -3.69 5.18
N ARG A 135 -14.36 -3.58 5.42
CA ARG A 135 -13.65 -2.30 5.41
C ARG A 135 -13.24 -1.96 3.98
N ILE A 136 -13.51 -0.73 3.58
CA ILE A 136 -13.24 -0.20 2.25
C ILE A 136 -12.25 0.95 2.40
N THR A 137 -11.22 0.99 1.57
CA THR A 137 -10.34 2.16 1.44
C THR A 137 -10.28 2.62 0.00
N ILE A 138 -10.35 3.93 -0.20
CA ILE A 138 -10.22 4.57 -1.51
C ILE A 138 -9.00 5.50 -1.44
N ASP A 139 -7.99 5.20 -2.24
CA ASP A 139 -6.77 5.99 -2.37
C ASP A 139 -6.85 6.83 -3.65
N ASN A 140 -6.82 8.15 -3.50
CA ASN A 140 -6.82 9.12 -4.60
C ASN A 140 -5.52 9.94 -4.59
N ASP A 141 -5.32 10.72 -5.66
CA ASP A 141 -4.21 11.66 -5.79
C ASP A 141 -2.86 10.99 -5.53
N ILE A 142 -2.65 9.82 -6.13
CA ILE A 142 -1.44 9.03 -5.90
C ILE A 142 -0.29 9.73 -6.61
N ILE A 143 0.75 10.03 -5.84
CA ILE A 143 1.98 10.67 -6.31
C ILE A 143 3.15 9.74 -6.04
N TYR A 144 3.93 9.48 -7.08
CA TYR A 144 5.22 8.80 -7.00
C TYR A 144 6.32 9.86 -7.12
N LYS A 145 7.27 9.90 -6.19
CA LYS A 145 8.44 10.80 -6.24
C LYS A 145 9.72 9.99 -6.07
N LYS A 146 10.72 10.23 -6.92
CA LYS A 146 12.04 9.62 -6.75
C LYS A 146 12.71 10.21 -5.50
N TYR A 147 13.29 9.36 -4.66
CA TYR A 147 13.94 9.84 -3.44
C TYR A 147 15.09 10.79 -3.79
N LEU A 148 15.17 11.92 -3.09
CA LEU A 148 16.14 13.03 -3.32
C LEU A 148 16.11 13.64 -4.73
N SER A 149 15.02 13.48 -5.47
CA SER A 149 14.84 14.11 -6.78
C SER A 149 13.52 14.85 -6.82
N GLU A 150 13.46 15.98 -7.51
CA GLU A 150 12.20 16.70 -7.76
C GLU A 150 11.30 16.02 -8.80
N TYR A 151 11.80 14.96 -9.46
CA TYR A 151 11.00 14.22 -10.41
C TYR A 151 9.85 13.46 -9.73
N MET A 152 8.63 13.81 -10.12
CA MET A 152 7.39 13.24 -9.62
C MET A 152 6.44 12.86 -10.75
N TYR A 153 5.63 11.83 -10.52
CA TYR A 153 4.57 11.39 -11.41
C TYR A 153 3.25 11.35 -10.63
N LYS A 154 2.23 12.05 -11.13
CA LYS A 154 0.87 11.99 -10.59
C LYS A 154 0.11 10.89 -11.33
N ASP A 155 -0.27 9.86 -10.59
CA ASP A 155 -1.09 8.78 -11.12
C ASP A 155 -2.53 9.27 -11.31
N GLN A 156 -3.14 8.89 -12.42
CA GLN A 156 -4.54 9.18 -12.69
C GLN A 156 -5.46 8.12 -12.09
N GLU A 157 -4.91 6.96 -11.73
CA GLU A 157 -5.66 5.84 -11.17
C GLU A 157 -6.12 6.11 -9.74
N ILE A 158 -7.35 5.69 -9.45
CA ILE A 158 -7.88 5.58 -8.09
C ILE A 158 -7.73 4.13 -7.67
N VAL A 159 -7.28 3.88 -6.43
CA VAL A 159 -7.10 2.52 -5.94
C VAL A 159 -8.06 2.25 -4.81
N ILE A 160 -8.98 1.33 -5.05
CA ILE A 160 -9.89 0.80 -4.04
C ILE A 160 -9.26 -0.47 -3.44
N GLU A 161 -9.48 -0.71 -2.15
CA GLU A 161 -9.04 -1.92 -1.46
C GLU A 161 -10.13 -2.30 -0.46
N LEU A 162 -10.65 -3.53 -0.56
CA LEU A 162 -11.60 -4.09 0.39
C LEU A 162 -10.86 -5.02 1.37
N LYS A 163 -11.34 -5.11 2.61
CA LYS A 163 -10.79 -6.02 3.62
C LYS A 163 -11.92 -6.57 4.46
N THR A 164 -11.94 -7.89 4.64
CA THR A 164 -12.89 -8.58 5.50
C THR A 164 -12.13 -9.57 6.41
N THR A 165 -12.86 -10.28 7.27
CA THR A 165 -12.33 -11.32 8.13
C THR A 165 -12.07 -12.61 7.34
N ILE A 166 -11.25 -13.52 7.89
CA ILE A 166 -10.96 -14.81 7.25
C ILE A 166 -12.18 -15.76 7.20
N HIS A 167 -13.21 -15.48 7.98
CA HIS A 167 -14.39 -16.34 8.11
C HIS A 167 -15.51 -15.97 7.12
N LYS A 168 -15.37 -14.86 6.38
CA LYS A 168 -16.38 -14.47 5.39
C LYS A 168 -16.37 -15.42 4.20
N ASN A 169 -17.54 -15.87 3.79
CA ASN A 169 -17.71 -16.68 2.58
C ASN A 169 -17.28 -15.89 1.33
N LEU A 170 -16.37 -16.46 0.54
CA LEU A 170 -15.82 -15.81 -0.64
C LEU A 170 -16.87 -15.56 -1.72
N ASP A 171 -17.79 -16.48 -1.95
CA ASP A 171 -18.84 -16.35 -2.97
C ASP A 171 -19.81 -15.24 -2.60
N GLU A 172 -20.20 -15.14 -1.33
CA GLU A 172 -20.99 -14.01 -0.82
C GLU A 172 -20.25 -12.69 -0.98
N PHE A 173 -18.96 -12.66 -0.68
CA PHE A 173 -18.13 -11.47 -0.85
C PHE A 173 -18.01 -11.03 -2.32
N ILE A 174 -17.85 -11.97 -3.24
CA ILE A 174 -17.83 -11.72 -4.69
C ILE A 174 -19.18 -11.18 -5.16
N LYS A 175 -20.30 -11.76 -4.69
CA LYS A 175 -21.65 -11.27 -5.00
C LYS A 175 -21.91 -9.89 -4.41
N GLU A 176 -21.41 -9.61 -3.21
CA GLU A 176 -21.59 -8.33 -2.55
C GLU A 176 -20.84 -7.21 -3.26
N PHE A 177 -19.69 -7.51 -3.90
CA PHE A 177 -18.86 -6.57 -4.65
C PHE A 177 -18.53 -7.14 -6.05
N PRO A 178 -19.45 -7.06 -7.02
CA PRO A 178 -19.31 -7.66 -8.35
C PRO A 178 -18.42 -6.81 -9.28
N MET A 179 -17.32 -6.29 -8.76
CA MET A 179 -16.35 -5.48 -9.50
C MET A 179 -15.16 -6.35 -9.91
N GLN A 180 -14.56 -6.05 -11.06
CA GLN A 180 -13.36 -6.75 -11.53
C GLN A 180 -12.23 -6.60 -10.49
N ARG A 181 -11.54 -7.70 -10.18
CA ARG A 181 -10.36 -7.67 -9.31
C ARG A 181 -9.10 -7.63 -10.17
N THR A 182 -8.15 -6.76 -9.85
CA THR A 182 -6.80 -6.82 -10.45
C THR A 182 -5.71 -6.70 -9.39
N ARG A 183 -4.56 -7.29 -9.67
CA ARG A 183 -3.38 -7.15 -8.81
C ARG A 183 -2.82 -5.73 -8.95
N PHE A 184 -2.74 -5.02 -7.84
CA PHE A 184 -2.17 -3.66 -7.82
C PHE A 184 -1.13 -3.50 -6.71
N SER A 185 0.00 -2.87 -7.06
CA SER A 185 1.02 -2.47 -6.10
C SER A 185 1.50 -1.06 -6.43
N LYS A 186 1.13 -0.08 -5.58
CA LYS A 186 1.64 1.30 -5.63
C LYS A 186 3.16 1.35 -5.80
N TYR A 187 3.89 0.50 -5.09
CA TYR A 187 5.35 0.39 -5.20
C TYR A 187 5.81 0.02 -6.62
N CYS A 188 5.46 -1.17 -7.11
CA CYS A 188 5.79 -1.62 -8.46
C CYS A 188 5.34 -0.65 -9.56
N ASN A 189 4.13 -0.09 -9.43
CA ASN A 189 3.63 0.90 -10.39
C ASN A 189 4.45 2.18 -10.35
N GLY A 190 4.81 2.68 -9.16
CA GLY A 190 5.68 3.84 -9.02
C GLY A 190 7.08 3.62 -9.59
N ILE A 191 7.69 2.45 -9.37
CA ILE A 191 8.99 2.09 -9.98
C ILE A 191 8.88 2.12 -11.52
N LYS A 192 7.84 1.50 -12.08
CA LYS A 192 7.59 1.48 -13.53
C LYS A 192 7.34 2.88 -14.09
N LYS A 193 6.48 3.68 -13.46
CA LYS A 193 6.06 5.01 -13.94
C LYS A 193 7.19 6.05 -13.84
N LEU A 194 8.08 5.92 -12.87
CA LEU A 194 9.24 6.80 -12.73
C LEU A 194 10.43 6.36 -13.59
N ASN A 195 10.28 5.34 -14.44
CA ASN A 195 11.31 4.81 -15.33
C ASN A 195 12.65 4.56 -14.61
N TYR A 196 12.61 3.91 -13.45
CA TYR A 196 13.84 3.40 -12.86
C TYR A 196 14.45 2.39 -13.83
N LYS A 197 15.65 2.72 -14.31
CA LYS A 197 16.55 1.81 -15.01
C LYS A 197 17.38 1.05 -13.98
#